data_AF-A0A7R9GQA1-F1
#
_entry.id   AF-A0A7R9GQA1-F1
#
_cell.length_a   1.000
_cell.length_b   1.000
_cell.length_c   1.000
_cell.angle_alpha   90.00
_cell.angle_beta   90.00
_cell.angle_gamma   90.00
#
_symmetry.space_group_name_H-M   'P 1'
#
loop_
_entity.id
_entity.type
_entity.pdbx_description
1 polymer ?
#
loop_
_entity_poly.entity_id
_entity_poly.type
_entity_poly.pdbx_seq_one_letter_code
_entity_poly.pdbx_strand_id
1 'polypeptide(L)'
;MVQAALTSQRAEYIPSSRIFGVKGQDAEDLIYANWLSMVHVGVAKCLENYQPSSKLWLQAHSQARYVILRVLLEAGGGLLEVKETDPGKDLLITLDRTKIPTVGKKAIGDFLHKLQASLVYKATADLESAKNMYNKYAEVPEDGPHPFAKWRAIALAQKKPRKILVQANTKEDGGKIYLKRYPPTPEGVVQSYIDRFTNMPTHPSVLLEKLWKMDKDHF
;
A
#
# COMPACT_ATOMS: atom_id res chain seq x y z
N MET A 1 48.69 23.26 -10.24
CA MET A 1 48.03 23.33 -8.91
C MET A 1 46.58 23.81 -9.04
N VAL A 2 45.72 23.08 -9.77
CA VAL A 2 44.27 23.37 -9.79
C VAL A 2 43.53 22.03 -9.80
N GLN A 3 43.58 21.33 -8.66
CA GLN A 3 42.81 20.09 -8.43
C GLN A 3 42.52 19.93 -6.94
N ALA A 4 42.04 20.99 -6.27
CA ALA A 4 41.84 20.95 -4.81
C ALA A 4 40.68 21.83 -4.28
N ALA A 5 39.62 22.10 -5.05
CA ALA A 5 38.54 22.98 -4.58
C ALA A 5 37.11 22.54 -4.98
N LEU A 6 36.85 21.24 -5.07
CA LEU A 6 35.48 20.72 -5.27
C LEU A 6 35.12 19.62 -4.26
N THR A 7 35.48 19.83 -2.99
CA THR A 7 35.01 18.97 -1.90
C THR A 7 34.04 19.75 -1.02
N SER A 8 32.76 19.38 -1.15
CA SER A 8 31.76 19.35 -0.08
C SER A 8 31.21 20.66 0.48
N GLN A 9 30.17 21.17 -0.18
CA GLN A 9 28.93 21.54 0.53
C GLN A 9 27.82 20.57 0.11
N ARG A 10 27.89 19.31 0.55
CA ARG A 10 26.67 18.50 0.61
C ARG A 10 25.85 19.03 1.77
N ALA A 11 24.62 19.47 1.50
CA ALA A 11 23.66 19.77 2.54
C ALA A 11 23.65 18.64 3.58
N GLU A 12 23.70 18.99 4.86
CA GLU A 12 23.62 18.03 5.96
C GLU A 12 22.39 17.14 5.74
N TYR A 13 22.58 15.83 5.68
CA TYR A 13 21.46 14.90 5.52
C TYR A 13 20.62 14.96 6.80
N ILE A 14 19.47 15.61 6.72
CA ILE A 14 18.48 15.62 7.80
C ILE A 14 17.61 14.37 7.65
N PRO A 15 17.63 13.42 8.60
CA PRO A 15 16.73 12.27 8.56
C PRO A 15 15.28 12.74 8.58
N SER A 16 14.43 12.12 7.77
CA SER A 16 13.00 12.48 7.68
C SER A 16 12.30 12.38 9.04
N SER A 17 12.69 11.44 9.90
CA SER A 17 12.18 11.32 11.27
C SER A 17 12.31 12.61 12.08
N ARG A 18 13.40 13.37 11.89
CA ARG A 18 13.62 14.65 12.58
C ARG A 18 12.64 15.72 12.11
N ILE A 19 12.25 15.70 10.84
CA ILE A 19 11.19 16.59 10.29
C ILE A 19 9.84 16.26 10.95
N PHE A 20 9.56 14.99 11.21
CA PHE A 20 8.38 14.53 11.94
C PHE A 20 8.51 14.67 13.47
N GLY A 21 9.59 15.25 13.98
CA GLY A 21 9.80 15.46 15.42
C GLY A 21 10.18 14.19 16.21
N VAL A 22 10.47 13.07 15.55
CA VAL A 22 10.81 11.79 16.17
C VAL A 22 12.33 11.61 16.21
N LYS A 23 12.89 11.20 17.36
CA LYS A 23 14.34 11.12 17.59
C LYS A 23 14.73 9.87 18.39
N GLY A 24 16.01 9.52 18.34
CA GLY A 24 16.57 8.42 19.14
C GLY A 24 15.92 7.08 18.82
N GLN A 25 15.64 6.28 19.85
CA GLN A 25 15.07 4.95 19.72
C GLN A 25 13.70 4.95 19.02
N ASP A 26 12.86 5.96 19.27
CA ASP A 26 11.55 6.08 18.62
C ASP A 26 11.67 6.21 17.09
N ALA A 27 12.75 6.83 16.61
CA ALA A 27 13.00 6.95 15.17
C ALA A 27 13.39 5.60 14.56
N GLU A 28 14.22 4.82 15.26
CA GLU A 28 14.60 3.46 14.85
C GLU A 28 13.38 2.52 14.86
N ASP A 29 12.51 2.63 15.86
CA ASP A 29 11.27 1.86 15.94
C ASP A 29 10.25 2.27 14.88
N LEU A 30 10.14 3.56 14.59
CA LEU A 30 9.33 4.05 13.47
C LEU A 30 9.80 3.46 12.14
N ILE A 31 11.12 3.47 11.88
CA ILE A 31 11.70 2.88 10.67
C ILE A 31 11.38 1.39 10.62
N TYR A 32 11.69 0.64 11.68
CA TYR A 32 11.42 -0.79 11.72
C TYR A 32 9.94 -1.12 11.52
N ALA A 33 9.04 -0.43 12.22
CA ALA A 33 7.59 -0.63 12.10
C ALA A 33 7.09 -0.33 10.68
N ASN A 34 7.64 0.68 10.01
CA ASN A 34 7.29 1.00 8.63
C ASN A 34 7.69 -0.13 7.67
N TRP A 35 8.91 -0.65 7.80
CA TRP A 35 9.38 -1.78 6.98
C TRP A 35 8.58 -3.06 7.27
N LEU A 36 8.35 -3.37 8.54
CA LEU A 36 7.56 -4.54 8.96
C LEU A 36 6.13 -4.45 8.45
N SER A 37 5.50 -3.27 8.55
CA SER A 37 4.15 -3.03 8.05
C SER A 37 4.07 -3.23 6.52
N MET A 38 5.10 -2.80 5.78
CA MET A 38 5.16 -3.00 4.32
C MET A 38 5.14 -4.49 3.94
N VAL A 39 6.04 -5.28 4.54
CA VAL A 39 6.13 -6.72 4.26
C VAL A 39 4.92 -7.49 4.76
N HIS A 40 4.41 -7.14 5.95
CA HIS A 40 3.21 -7.75 6.52
C HIS A 40 1.99 -7.51 5.65
N VAL A 41 1.77 -6.27 5.17
CA VAL A 41 0.65 -5.98 4.26
C VAL A 41 0.80 -6.72 2.93
N GLY A 42 2.03 -6.84 2.41
CA GLY A 42 2.35 -7.60 1.20
C GLY A 42 1.92 -9.07 1.27
N VAL A 43 2.16 -9.73 2.41
CA VAL A 43 1.76 -11.13 2.64
C VAL A 43 0.27 -11.23 3.01
N ALA A 44 -0.16 -10.52 4.05
CA ALA A 44 -1.44 -10.77 4.71
C ALA A 44 -2.65 -10.12 4.03
N LYS A 45 -2.45 -9.05 3.24
CA LYS A 45 -3.58 -8.28 2.66
C LYS A 45 -3.54 -8.18 1.15
N CYS A 46 -2.35 -8.09 0.56
CA CYS A 46 -2.26 -7.82 -0.87
C CYS A 46 -2.78 -9.01 -1.71
N LEU A 47 -2.50 -10.24 -1.29
CA LEU A 47 -2.93 -11.47 -1.99
C LEU A 47 -4.46 -11.59 -2.15
N GLU A 48 -5.26 -10.91 -1.32
CA GLU A 48 -6.71 -10.79 -1.50
C GLU A 48 -7.07 -10.25 -2.88
N ASN A 49 -6.30 -9.27 -3.36
CA ASN A 49 -6.53 -8.58 -4.62
C ASN A 49 -5.87 -9.28 -5.80
N TYR A 50 -5.34 -10.48 -5.63
CA TYR A 50 -4.87 -11.31 -6.73
C TYR A 50 -5.96 -12.32 -7.11
N GLN A 51 -6.27 -12.41 -8.40
CA GLN A 51 -7.21 -13.35 -8.97
C GLN A 51 -6.44 -14.52 -9.62
N PRO A 52 -6.42 -15.72 -9.02
CA PRO A 52 -5.62 -16.83 -9.53
C PRO A 52 -6.02 -17.30 -10.93
N SER A 53 -7.33 -17.30 -11.24
CA SER A 53 -7.84 -17.80 -12.53
C SER A 53 -7.40 -16.97 -13.73
N SER A 54 -7.32 -15.65 -13.58
CA SER A 54 -6.89 -14.72 -14.64
C SER A 54 -5.45 -14.24 -14.48
N LYS A 55 -4.80 -14.59 -13.35
CA LYS A 55 -3.46 -14.10 -12.96
C LYS A 55 -3.37 -12.57 -12.91
N LEU A 56 -4.47 -11.90 -12.59
CA LEU A 56 -4.57 -10.44 -12.55
C LEU A 56 -4.59 -9.91 -11.12
N TRP A 57 -3.95 -8.75 -10.95
CA TRP A 57 -4.06 -7.94 -9.75
C TRP A 57 -5.18 -6.92 -9.90
N LEU A 58 -6.16 -6.96 -9.00
CA LEU A 58 -7.33 -6.10 -8.97
C LEU A 58 -7.05 -4.73 -8.33
N GLN A 59 -5.86 -4.54 -7.71
CA GLN A 59 -5.50 -3.31 -7.02
C GLN A 59 -4.01 -3.01 -7.14
N ALA A 60 -3.68 -1.89 -7.82
CA ALA A 60 -2.31 -1.53 -8.17
C ALA A 60 -1.37 -1.37 -6.96
N HIS A 61 -1.85 -0.80 -5.85
CA HIS A 61 -1.02 -0.61 -4.66
C HIS A 61 -0.69 -1.95 -3.97
N SER A 62 -1.58 -2.94 -4.07
CA SER A 62 -1.41 -4.26 -3.51
C SER A 62 -0.38 -5.04 -4.29
N GLN A 63 -0.46 -4.96 -5.63
CA GLN A 63 0.57 -5.48 -6.50
C GLN A 63 1.94 -4.85 -6.19
N ALA A 64 2.00 -3.51 -6.04
CA ALA A 64 3.26 -2.82 -5.74
C ALA A 64 3.87 -3.25 -4.39
N ARG A 65 3.05 -3.39 -3.34
CA ARG A 65 3.53 -3.87 -2.04
C ARG A 65 4.01 -5.32 -2.11
N TYR A 66 3.31 -6.17 -2.87
CA TYR A 66 3.74 -7.54 -3.12
C TYR A 66 5.06 -7.61 -3.90
N VAL A 67 5.23 -6.76 -4.91
CA VAL A 67 6.49 -6.64 -5.66
C VAL A 67 7.64 -6.24 -4.73
N ILE A 68 7.44 -5.24 -3.86
CA ILE A 68 8.45 -4.83 -2.86
C ILE A 68 8.80 -6.00 -1.93
N LEU A 69 7.82 -6.75 -1.46
CA LEU A 69 8.03 -7.97 -0.68
C LEU A 69 8.93 -8.97 -1.43
N ARG A 70 8.65 -9.23 -2.72
CA ARG A 70 9.43 -10.16 -3.54
C ARG A 70 10.86 -9.70 -3.78
N VAL A 71 11.08 -8.40 -3.95
CA VAL A 71 12.42 -7.81 -4.04
C VAL A 71 13.21 -8.03 -2.75
N LEU A 72 12.58 -7.86 -1.59
CA LEU A 72 13.25 -8.08 -0.30
C LEU A 72 13.57 -9.56 -0.04
N LEU A 73 12.71 -10.47 -0.50
CA LEU A 73 12.98 -11.92 -0.44
C LEU A 73 14.11 -12.32 -1.41
N GLU A 74 14.14 -11.77 -2.62
CA GLU A 74 15.23 -12.03 -3.60
C GLU A 74 16.58 -11.52 -3.10
N ALA A 75 16.61 -10.41 -2.34
CA ALA A 75 17.83 -9.86 -1.78
C ALA A 75 18.55 -10.81 -0.80
N GLY A 76 17.82 -11.74 -0.18
CA GLY A 76 18.38 -12.74 0.72
C GLY A 76 19.10 -12.14 1.93
N GLY A 77 20.24 -12.72 2.29
CA GLY A 77 21.06 -12.25 3.42
C GLY A 77 20.42 -12.43 4.80
N GLY A 78 19.30 -13.16 4.89
CA GLY A 78 18.53 -13.33 6.12
C GLY A 78 17.89 -12.03 6.63
N LEU A 79 17.55 -11.10 5.72
CA LEU A 79 16.79 -9.88 6.05
C LEU A 79 15.33 -10.21 6.36
N LEU A 80 14.69 -10.99 5.51
CA LEU A 80 13.26 -11.28 5.57
C LEU A 80 13.04 -12.78 5.38
N GLU A 81 12.24 -13.37 6.25
CA GLU A 81 11.77 -14.76 6.15
C GLU A 81 10.24 -14.75 6.25
N VAL A 82 9.59 -15.57 5.42
CA VAL A 82 8.16 -15.89 5.54
C VAL A 82 8.04 -17.40 5.55
N LYS A 83 7.42 -17.96 6.59
CA LYS A 83 7.24 -19.41 6.72
C LYS A 83 5.91 -19.76 7.36
N GLU A 84 5.43 -20.96 7.10
CA GLU A 84 4.29 -21.53 7.82
C GLU A 84 4.70 -21.91 9.24
N THR A 85 3.90 -21.50 10.22
CA THR A 85 4.04 -21.93 11.62
C THR A 85 3.21 -23.17 11.92
N ASP A 86 2.01 -23.24 11.33
CA ASP A 86 1.13 -24.38 11.30
C ASP A 86 0.74 -24.64 9.84
N PRO A 87 1.07 -25.82 9.27
CA PRO A 87 0.84 -26.12 7.87
C PRO A 87 -0.58 -25.79 7.41
N GLY A 88 -0.69 -24.87 6.45
CA GLY A 88 -1.97 -24.44 5.88
C GLY A 88 -2.85 -23.56 6.77
N LYS A 89 -2.39 -23.12 7.95
CA LYS A 89 -3.21 -22.30 8.88
C LYS A 89 -2.65 -20.93 9.21
N ASP A 90 -1.34 -20.79 9.34
CA ASP A 90 -0.75 -19.53 9.80
C ASP A 90 0.67 -19.30 9.27
N LEU A 91 1.06 -18.02 9.19
CA LEU A 91 2.33 -17.56 8.62
C LEU A 91 3.07 -16.66 9.60
N LEU A 92 4.35 -16.94 9.81
CA LEU A 92 5.26 -16.05 10.52
C LEU A 92 6.11 -15.27 9.54
N ILE A 93 6.13 -13.95 9.73
CA ILE A 93 6.95 -13.01 8.97
C ILE A 93 8.02 -12.48 9.92
N THR A 94 9.28 -12.77 9.62
CA THR A 94 10.43 -12.36 10.44
C THR A 94 11.27 -11.35 9.66
N LEU A 95 11.46 -10.15 10.21
CA LEU A 95 12.30 -9.10 9.63
C LEU A 95 13.46 -8.79 10.57
N ASP A 96 14.70 -8.92 10.09
CA ASP A 96 15.90 -8.60 10.85
C ASP A 96 16.18 -7.10 10.80
N ARG A 97 15.98 -6.43 11.95
CA ARG A 97 16.20 -4.98 12.10
C ARG A 97 17.62 -4.55 11.74
N THR A 98 18.62 -5.36 12.06
CA THR A 98 20.04 -5.00 11.88
C THR A 98 20.45 -4.96 10.41
N LYS A 99 19.71 -5.64 9.54
CA LYS A 99 19.99 -5.77 8.11
C LYS A 99 19.20 -4.78 7.24
N ILE A 100 18.27 -4.02 7.82
CA ILE A 100 17.52 -3.00 7.10
C ILE A 100 18.46 -1.94 6.47
N PRO A 101 19.43 -1.34 7.21
CA PRO A 101 20.28 -0.29 6.64
C PRO A 101 21.27 -0.79 5.59
N THR A 102 21.62 -2.08 5.62
CA THR A 102 22.65 -2.69 4.77
C THR A 102 22.03 -3.44 3.59
N VAL A 103 21.36 -4.57 3.85
CA VAL A 103 20.75 -5.43 2.84
C VAL A 103 19.48 -4.79 2.28
N GLY A 104 18.57 -4.37 3.16
CA GLY A 104 17.26 -3.85 2.76
C GLY A 104 17.36 -2.58 1.95
N LYS A 105 18.09 -1.58 2.47
CA LYS A 105 18.27 -0.28 1.80
C LYS A 105 18.98 -0.44 0.46
N LYS A 106 19.98 -1.33 0.36
CA LYS A 106 20.63 -1.63 -0.92
C LYS A 106 19.67 -2.28 -1.91
N ALA A 107 18.91 -3.30 -1.49
CA ALA A 107 17.95 -3.98 -2.35
C ALA A 107 16.87 -3.04 -2.90
N ILE A 108 16.29 -2.20 -2.03
CA ILE A 108 15.33 -1.19 -2.45
C ILE A 108 15.99 -0.11 -3.31
N GLY A 109 17.20 0.32 -2.99
CA GLY A 109 17.97 1.25 -3.82
C GLY A 109 18.22 0.71 -5.23
N ASP A 110 18.68 -0.53 -5.34
CA ASP A 110 18.92 -1.22 -6.61
C ASP A 110 17.62 -1.45 -7.38
N PHE A 111 16.52 -1.78 -6.70
CA PHE A 111 15.22 -1.93 -7.32
C PHE A 111 14.64 -0.58 -7.79
N LEU A 112 14.75 0.46 -6.97
CA LEU A 112 14.40 1.81 -7.37
C LEU A 112 15.28 2.27 -8.52
N HIS A 113 16.56 1.90 -8.58
CA HIS A 113 17.39 2.09 -9.76
C HIS A 113 16.91 1.25 -10.95
N LYS A 114 16.44 0.01 -10.79
CA LYS A 114 15.83 -0.71 -11.93
C LYS A 114 14.54 -0.04 -12.42
N LEU A 115 13.75 0.53 -11.50
CA LEU A 115 12.55 1.31 -11.80
C LEU A 115 12.85 2.70 -12.39
N GLN A 116 13.92 3.35 -11.92
CA GLN A 116 14.26 4.76 -12.11
C GLN A 116 15.59 4.99 -12.86
N ALA A 117 16.67 4.29 -12.48
CA ALA A 117 17.96 4.25 -13.17
C ALA A 117 17.93 3.45 -14.49
N SER A 118 16.86 2.72 -14.77
CA SER A 118 16.34 2.73 -16.12
C SER A 118 15.75 4.13 -16.38
N LEU A 119 16.64 5.09 -16.66
CA LEU A 119 16.33 6.30 -17.42
C LEU A 119 15.82 5.97 -18.86
N VAL A 120 15.30 4.75 -19.09
CA VAL A 120 14.83 4.17 -20.35
C VAL A 120 13.37 3.64 -20.21
N TYR A 121 13.00 2.86 -19.18
CA TYR A 121 11.65 2.30 -19.14
C TYR A 121 10.55 3.34 -18.95
N LYS A 122 10.59 4.10 -17.86
CA LYS A 122 9.61 5.18 -17.64
C LYS A 122 9.98 6.44 -18.42
N ALA A 123 11.27 6.74 -18.55
CA ALA A 123 11.76 7.98 -19.17
C ALA A 123 11.92 7.90 -20.70
N THR A 124 12.17 6.73 -21.29
CA THR A 124 12.16 6.51 -22.76
C THR A 124 10.99 5.63 -23.22
N ALA A 125 9.97 5.44 -22.37
CA ALA A 125 8.75 4.72 -22.69
C ALA A 125 8.94 3.28 -23.21
N ASP A 126 10.01 2.59 -22.80
CA ASP A 126 10.20 1.16 -23.10
C ASP A 126 9.29 0.30 -22.23
N LEU A 127 8.08 0.08 -22.74
CA LEU A 127 6.99 -0.64 -22.07
C LEU A 127 7.25 -2.14 -21.95
N GLU A 128 7.91 -2.76 -22.93
CA GLU A 128 8.06 -4.20 -23.00
C GLU A 128 9.01 -4.70 -21.90
N SER A 129 10.20 -4.09 -21.83
CA SER A 129 11.18 -4.42 -20.81
C SER A 129 10.69 -4.08 -19.40
N ALA A 130 9.95 -2.97 -19.25
CA ALA A 130 9.33 -2.58 -17.99
C ALA A 130 8.33 -3.62 -17.50
N LYS A 131 7.44 -4.08 -18.39
CA LYS A 131 6.45 -5.12 -18.10
C LYS A 131 7.14 -6.42 -17.72
N ASN A 132 8.14 -6.84 -18.47
CA ASN A 132 8.86 -8.09 -18.18
C ASN A 132 9.52 -8.07 -16.79
N MET A 133 10.21 -6.97 -16.45
CA MET A 133 10.82 -6.81 -15.14
C MET A 133 9.78 -6.77 -14.01
N TYR A 134 8.72 -5.98 -14.15
CA TYR A 134 7.72 -5.82 -13.09
C TYR A 134 6.85 -7.08 -12.91
N ASN A 135 6.47 -7.72 -14.01
CA ASN A 135 5.67 -8.96 -13.99
C ASN A 135 6.43 -10.12 -13.35
N LYS A 136 7.77 -10.20 -13.53
CA LYS A 136 8.61 -11.18 -12.83
C LYS A 136 8.43 -11.11 -11.31
N TYR A 137 8.38 -9.90 -10.74
CA TYR A 137 8.16 -9.72 -9.30
C TYR A 137 6.68 -9.78 -8.90
N ALA A 138 5.76 -9.47 -9.81
CA ALA A 138 4.32 -9.52 -9.54
C ALA A 138 3.71 -10.92 -9.67
N GLU A 139 4.46 -11.89 -10.22
CA GLU A 139 4.05 -13.27 -10.32
C GLU A 139 3.83 -13.91 -8.95
N VAL A 140 2.72 -14.63 -8.79
CA VAL A 140 2.34 -15.33 -7.57
C VAL A 140 2.50 -16.83 -7.79
N PRO A 141 3.62 -17.44 -7.38
CA PRO A 141 3.92 -18.85 -7.64
C PRO A 141 3.07 -19.78 -6.77
N GLU A 142 2.76 -20.95 -7.33
CA GLU A 142 2.05 -22.04 -6.64
C GLU A 142 2.99 -22.95 -5.83
N ASP A 143 4.25 -23.04 -6.26
CA ASP A 143 5.27 -23.92 -5.70
C ASP A 143 6.60 -23.20 -5.44
N GLY A 144 7.55 -23.91 -4.84
CA GLY A 144 8.88 -23.41 -4.48
C GLY A 144 8.98 -22.97 -3.02
N PRO A 145 10.03 -22.20 -2.65
CA PRO A 145 10.29 -21.83 -1.26
C PRO A 145 9.24 -20.87 -0.68
N HIS A 146 8.51 -20.16 -1.53
CA HIS A 146 7.46 -19.22 -1.11
C HIS A 146 6.20 -19.43 -1.97
N PRO A 147 5.38 -20.46 -1.69
CA PRO A 147 4.19 -20.80 -2.49
C PRO A 147 3.03 -19.83 -2.20
N PHE A 148 3.18 -18.57 -2.62
CA PHE A 148 2.26 -17.48 -2.29
C PHE A 148 0.82 -17.74 -2.74
N ALA A 149 0.59 -18.52 -3.80
CA ALA A 149 -0.77 -18.87 -4.21
C ALA A 149 -1.46 -19.77 -3.17
N LYS A 150 -0.73 -20.68 -2.51
CA LYS A 150 -1.26 -21.51 -1.41
C LYS A 150 -1.49 -20.66 -0.17
N TRP A 151 -0.54 -19.79 0.16
CA TRP A 151 -0.64 -18.84 1.28
C TRP A 151 -1.77 -17.82 1.15
N ARG A 152 -2.25 -17.57 -0.07
CA ARG A 152 -3.45 -16.76 -0.29
C ARG A 152 -4.67 -17.30 0.48
N ALA A 153 -4.84 -18.61 0.56
CA ALA A 153 -5.96 -19.20 1.32
C ALA A 153 -5.85 -18.88 2.82
N ILE A 154 -4.63 -18.95 3.37
CA ILE A 154 -4.33 -18.60 4.77
C ILE A 154 -4.62 -17.11 5.02
N ALA A 155 -4.12 -16.24 4.14
CA ALA A 155 -4.32 -14.79 4.25
C ALA A 155 -5.81 -14.41 4.19
N LEU A 156 -6.59 -15.08 3.33
CA LEU A 156 -8.03 -14.87 3.22
C LEU A 156 -8.79 -15.38 4.45
N ALA A 157 -8.38 -16.50 5.04
CA ALA A 157 -8.99 -17.02 6.26
C ALA A 157 -8.84 -16.07 7.45
N GLN A 158 -7.73 -15.33 7.52
CA GLN A 158 -7.48 -14.33 8.57
C GLN A 158 -7.92 -12.90 8.21
N LYS A 159 -8.63 -12.73 7.08
CA LYS A 159 -9.04 -11.41 6.59
C LYS A 159 -9.96 -10.71 7.58
N LYS A 160 -9.62 -9.47 7.92
CA LYS A 160 -10.48 -8.58 8.71
C LYS A 160 -11.38 -7.74 7.80
N PRO A 161 -12.67 -7.57 8.12
CA PRO A 161 -13.57 -6.68 7.38
C PRO A 161 -13.00 -5.26 7.29
N ARG A 162 -13.21 -4.58 6.16
CA ARG A 162 -12.82 -3.17 6.03
C ARG A 162 -13.70 -2.32 6.94
N LYS A 163 -13.06 -1.38 7.64
CA LYS A 163 -13.76 -0.41 8.49
C LYS A 163 -14.56 0.56 7.60
N ILE A 164 -15.80 0.81 7.96
CA ILE A 164 -16.61 1.89 7.40
C ILE A 164 -16.32 3.14 8.24
N LEU A 165 -16.02 4.25 7.57
CA LEU A 165 -15.75 5.53 8.24
C LEU A 165 -17.00 6.40 8.18
N VAL A 166 -17.44 6.86 9.35
CA VAL A 166 -18.55 7.81 9.44
C VAL A 166 -18.01 9.21 9.20
N GLN A 167 -18.59 9.93 8.22
CA GLN A 167 -18.19 11.29 7.89
C GLN A 167 -19.08 12.32 8.57
N ALA A 168 -18.48 13.38 9.08
CA ALA A 168 -19.20 14.52 9.61
C ALA A 168 -19.89 15.33 8.50
N ASN A 169 -20.89 16.13 8.87
CA ASN A 169 -21.54 17.12 8.02
C ASN A 169 -21.27 18.52 8.56
N THR A 170 -21.36 19.52 7.68
CA THR A 170 -21.35 20.94 8.07
C THR A 170 -22.77 21.48 8.03
N LYS A 171 -23.17 22.22 9.06
CA LYS A 171 -24.47 22.91 9.12
C LYS A 171 -24.23 24.40 9.32
N GLU A 172 -24.89 25.22 8.52
CA GLU A 172 -24.94 26.67 8.72
C GLU A 172 -26.14 27.01 9.61
N ASP A 173 -25.92 27.88 10.59
CA ASP A 173 -26.97 28.41 11.47
C ASP A 173 -26.59 29.82 11.91
N GLY A 174 -27.37 30.81 11.45
CA GLY A 174 -27.15 32.23 11.76
C GLY A 174 -25.80 32.78 11.29
N GLY A 175 -25.33 32.39 10.09
CA GLY A 175 -24.03 32.83 9.55
C GLY A 175 -22.81 32.16 10.18
N LYS A 176 -22.99 31.18 11.07
CA LYS A 176 -21.92 30.35 11.64
C LYS A 176 -21.99 28.94 11.08
N ILE A 177 -20.83 28.34 10.83
CA ILE A 177 -20.72 26.95 10.34
C ILE A 177 -20.34 26.04 11.50
N TYR A 178 -21.14 25.00 11.71
CA TYR A 178 -20.96 24.00 12.76
C TYR A 178 -20.63 22.64 12.15
N LEU A 179 -19.72 21.90 12.79
CA LEU A 179 -19.39 20.53 12.41
C LEU A 179 -20.29 19.55 13.18
N LYS A 180 -21.27 18.96 12.49
CA LYS A 180 -22.13 17.90 13.01
C LYS A 180 -21.43 16.55 12.87
N ARG A 181 -21.07 15.94 14.00
CA ARG A 181 -20.44 14.62 14.08
C ARG A 181 -21.50 13.55 14.37
N TYR A 182 -21.19 12.32 14.00
CA TYR A 182 -22.06 11.16 14.17
C TYR A 182 -21.27 10.03 14.87
N PRO A 183 -21.95 9.17 15.65
CA PRO A 183 -21.29 8.03 16.29
C PRO A 183 -20.73 7.05 15.24
N PRO A 184 -19.64 6.32 15.52
CA PRO A 184 -19.06 5.33 14.62
C PRO A 184 -19.85 4.01 14.61
N THR A 185 -21.17 4.09 14.42
CA THR A 185 -22.08 2.94 14.34
C THR A 185 -22.78 2.89 12.98
N PRO A 186 -23.39 1.76 12.60
CA PRO A 186 -24.20 1.67 11.37
C PRO A 186 -25.30 2.74 11.30
N GLU A 187 -25.98 3.02 12.41
CA GLU A 187 -27.01 4.07 12.51
C GLU A 187 -26.39 5.45 12.30
N GLY A 188 -25.19 5.69 12.83
CA GLY A 188 -24.44 6.92 12.61
C GLY A 188 -24.04 7.12 11.15
N VAL A 189 -23.67 6.05 10.43
CA VAL A 189 -23.46 6.10 8.97
C VAL A 189 -24.75 6.57 8.29
N VAL A 190 -25.86 5.87 8.53
CA VAL A 190 -27.15 6.17 7.87
C VAL A 190 -27.59 7.60 8.15
N GLN A 191 -27.56 8.04 9.41
CA GLN A 191 -27.96 9.39 9.78
C GLN A 191 -27.06 10.45 9.13
N SER A 192 -25.76 10.18 9.00
CA SER A 192 -24.83 11.09 8.32
C SER A 192 -25.16 11.31 6.84
N TYR A 193 -25.81 10.34 6.18
CA TYR A 193 -26.25 10.47 4.79
C TYR A 193 -27.62 11.12 4.68
N ILE A 194 -28.56 10.79 5.57
CA ILE A 194 -29.88 11.43 5.62
C ILE A 194 -29.72 12.94 5.76
N ASP A 195 -28.92 13.37 6.75
CA ASP A 195 -28.72 14.79 7.03
C ASP A 195 -27.99 15.54 5.90
N ARG A 196 -27.20 14.82 5.07
CA ARG A 196 -26.29 15.42 4.08
C ARG A 196 -27.02 16.13 2.94
N PHE A 197 -28.20 15.64 2.58
CA PHE A 197 -28.95 16.10 1.41
C PHE A 197 -30.26 16.80 1.76
N THR A 198 -30.42 17.22 3.02
CA THR A 198 -31.65 17.85 3.54
C THR A 198 -32.01 19.18 2.88
N ASN A 199 -31.03 19.93 2.38
CA ASN A 199 -31.22 21.27 1.82
C ASN A 199 -31.14 21.33 0.29
N MET A 200 -31.34 20.19 -0.39
CA MET A 200 -31.27 20.11 -1.85
C MET A 200 -32.67 20.27 -2.48
N PRO A 201 -32.84 21.07 -3.55
CA PRO A 201 -34.14 21.24 -4.23
C PRO A 201 -34.73 19.93 -4.77
N THR A 202 -33.85 19.02 -5.21
CA THR A 202 -34.20 17.68 -5.66
C THR A 202 -33.31 16.67 -4.96
N HIS A 203 -33.90 15.64 -4.38
CA HIS A 203 -33.12 14.58 -3.74
C HIS A 203 -32.27 13.84 -4.78
N PRO A 204 -30.96 13.60 -4.53
CA PRO A 204 -30.06 12.97 -5.51
C PRO A 204 -30.55 11.63 -6.08
N SER A 205 -31.36 10.88 -5.33
CA SER A 205 -31.90 9.59 -5.79
C SER A 205 -32.73 9.72 -7.07
N VAL A 206 -33.49 10.81 -7.26
CA VAL A 206 -34.32 11.02 -8.46
C VAL A 206 -33.45 11.18 -9.69
N LEU A 207 -32.35 11.94 -9.56
CA LEU A 207 -31.39 12.15 -10.64
C LEU A 207 -30.63 10.85 -10.96
N LEU A 208 -30.17 10.12 -9.93
CA LEU A 208 -29.47 8.85 -10.10
C LEU A 208 -30.35 7.80 -10.79
N GLU A 209 -31.63 7.71 -10.44
CA GLU A 209 -32.57 6.80 -11.09
C GLU A 209 -32.80 7.15 -12.55
N LYS A 210 -32.92 8.45 -12.87
CA LYS A 210 -33.05 8.92 -14.25
C LYS A 210 -31.82 8.54 -15.09
N LEU A 211 -30.62 8.81 -14.58
CA LEU A 211 -29.37 8.48 -15.27
C LEU A 211 -29.25 6.97 -15.49
N TRP A 212 -29.56 6.17 -14.46
CA TRP A 212 -29.56 4.71 -14.57
C TRP A 212 -30.54 4.21 -15.65
N LYS A 213 -31.74 4.80 -15.74
CA LYS A 213 -32.73 4.45 -16.78
C LYS A 213 -32.24 4.77 -18.20
N MET A 214 -31.46 5.85 -18.37
CA MET A 214 -30.91 6.23 -19.68
C MET A 214 -29.84 5.25 -20.16
N ASP A 215 -29.03 4.72 -19.24
CA ASP A 215 -27.94 3.80 -19.58
C ASP A 215 -28.33 2.32 -19.47
N LYS A 216 -29.61 2.03 -19.24
CA LYS A 216 -30.09 0.67 -18.95
C LYS A 216 -29.74 -0.34 -20.05
N ASP A 217 -29.67 0.09 -21.30
CA ASP A 217 -29.39 -0.80 -22.44
C ASP A 217 -27.91 -1.21 -22.54
N HIS A 218 -27.02 -0.64 -21.70
CA HIS A 218 -25.59 -0.93 -21.66
C HIS A 218 -25.17 -1.86 -20.51
N PHE A 219 -26.08 -2.22 -19.60
CA PHE A 219 -25.83 -3.02 -18.40
C PHE A 219 -26.80 -4.21 -18.31
#